data_AF-A0A7C7HDB2-F1
#
_entry.id   AF-A0A7C7HDB2-F1
#
_cell.length_a   1.000
_cell.length_b   1.000
_cell.length_c   1.000
_cell.angle_alpha   90.00
_cell.angle_beta   90.00
_cell.angle_gamma   90.00
#
_symmetry.space_group_name_H-M   'P 1'
#
loop_
_entity.id
_entity.type
_entity.pdbx_description
1 polymer ?
#
loop_
_entity_poly.entity_id
_entity_poly.type
_entity_poly.pdbx_seq_one_letter_code
_entity_poly.pdbx_strand_id
1 'polypeptide(L)'
;MKKVIDDKEYNIKPGIDLHGVDFHGIDLSEANLRDANLQGANLTDVNLSEANLNHANLRNAILHNANLEDTRLIGVDLTEADLSGANIHGENLTNAIMIKSNLTGANLSDSILMSVDLTEANLSEANLSRANFREANLTDASLEGADLTGTIFIVAEMVNAKLHGAKMRRTNLRGANLTDADLVSVNLAGANLRGTILEGANMNQVFLKGTIYDSTTKVPDNFDFSEGHKDELREMDRLTMNGTYQGNVDTTIYGHLDGNECYAYAYSYHNSRDNRETTLSQRTIIEKNSSTSVSGDYKFPNVNKDNEVTMHVSVLEGDEYNEILIYRSMAQGSVDAARTADLYELFQMPNQADEDKEIIEIKDQVDDEDLVTLATTSLFITAGAKLSGKSLSKTDLTGADLGGADLSKADLRSAELSNSRLGRANLAECDLADTYLVEADMSGVDLTNGRLTRSNMRRVELSGAKLVGTEVISVNLRGANLADVDFTDADLTNADLREADLTNAILANANLSDADLTGAIVEEAQWELASNLANCKFPEPKTFFSKLFGRFKHDDKHEDDEEDI
;
A
#
# COMPACT_ATOMS: atom_id res chain seq x y z
N MET A 1 -16.92 18.58 24.08
CA MET A 1 -16.41 17.89 25.28
C MET A 1 -16.07 18.92 26.35
N LYS A 2 -16.32 18.67 27.64
CA LYS A 2 -15.88 19.55 28.73
C LYS A 2 -14.63 18.98 29.41
N LYS A 3 -13.61 19.81 29.64
CA LYS A 3 -12.39 19.45 30.37
C LYS A 3 -12.05 20.54 31.37
N VAL A 4 -11.58 20.14 32.55
CA VAL A 4 -11.08 21.08 33.57
C VAL A 4 -9.57 20.99 33.60
N ILE A 5 -8.91 22.13 33.42
CA ILE A 5 -7.45 22.26 33.32
C ILE A 5 -7.08 23.49 34.14
N ASP A 6 -6.18 23.34 35.12
CA ASP A 6 -5.77 24.40 36.03
C ASP A 6 -6.95 25.23 36.58
N ASP A 7 -7.95 24.53 37.13
CA ASP A 7 -9.17 25.10 37.70
C ASP A 7 -10.06 25.89 36.70
N LYS A 8 -9.78 25.83 35.40
CA LYS A 8 -10.60 26.41 34.33
C LYS A 8 -11.34 25.33 33.55
N GLU A 9 -12.64 25.52 33.37
CA GLU A 9 -13.45 24.65 32.51
C GLU A 9 -13.38 25.12 31.06
N TYR A 10 -12.90 24.24 30.18
CA TYR A 10 -12.87 24.40 28.74
C TYR A 10 -13.99 23.59 28.10
N ASN A 11 -14.77 24.22 27.23
CA ASN A 11 -15.76 23.54 26.41
C ASN A 11 -15.20 23.30 25.01
N ILE A 12 -14.46 22.20 24.87
CA ILE A 12 -13.83 21.75 23.63
C ILE A 12 -14.89 21.55 22.54
N LYS A 13 -14.73 22.31 21.46
CA LYS A 13 -15.61 22.38 20.30
C LYS A 13 -14.83 22.95 19.11
N PRO A 14 -15.32 22.82 17.86
CA PRO A 14 -14.69 23.43 16.70
C PRO A 14 -14.42 24.94 16.86
N GLY A 15 -13.28 25.41 16.35
CA GLY A 15 -12.90 26.83 16.34
C GLY A 15 -12.59 27.43 17.70
N ILE A 16 -12.45 26.62 18.76
CA ILE A 16 -12.11 27.13 20.09
C ILE A 16 -10.70 27.71 20.12
N ASP A 17 -10.52 28.77 20.90
CA ASP A 17 -9.19 29.31 21.20
C ASP A 17 -8.62 28.66 22.47
N LEU A 18 -7.56 27.90 22.27
CA LEU A 18 -6.80 27.15 23.26
C LEU A 18 -5.29 27.50 23.18
N HIS A 19 -4.98 28.69 22.64
CA HIS A 19 -3.61 29.18 22.54
C HIS A 19 -2.88 29.11 23.89
N GLY A 20 -1.71 28.48 23.89
CA GLY A 20 -0.82 28.39 25.05
C GLY A 20 -1.37 27.63 26.25
N VAL A 21 -2.48 26.89 26.10
CA VAL A 21 -3.06 26.10 27.20
C VAL A 21 -2.19 24.86 27.47
N ASP A 22 -2.07 24.49 28.74
CA ASP A 22 -1.33 23.31 29.17
C ASP A 22 -2.24 22.08 29.27
N PHE A 23 -2.15 21.21 28.27
CA PHE A 23 -2.84 19.93 28.16
C PHE A 23 -1.92 18.74 28.48
N HIS A 24 -0.80 18.95 29.17
CA HIS A 24 0.14 17.88 29.46
C HIS A 24 -0.53 16.65 30.09
N GLY A 25 -0.38 15.49 29.45
CA GLY A 25 -0.95 14.22 29.89
C GLY A 25 -2.49 14.16 29.90
N ILE A 26 -3.18 15.17 29.35
CA ILE A 26 -4.63 15.20 29.32
C ILE A 26 -5.15 14.25 28.25
N ASP A 27 -6.24 13.57 28.57
CA ASP A 27 -6.99 12.79 27.60
C ASP A 27 -7.93 13.71 26.81
N LEU A 28 -7.67 13.87 25.52
CA LEU A 28 -8.49 14.56 24.53
C LEU A 28 -8.92 13.59 23.42
N SER A 29 -8.99 12.29 23.69
CA SER A 29 -9.47 11.33 22.69
C SER A 29 -10.88 11.69 22.19
N GLU A 30 -11.14 11.44 20.92
CA GLU A 30 -12.43 11.74 20.25
C GLU A 30 -12.82 13.24 20.28
N ALA A 31 -11.93 14.13 20.72
CA ALA A 31 -12.24 15.54 20.82
C ALA A 31 -12.41 16.16 19.43
N ASN A 32 -13.51 16.89 19.24
CA ASN A 32 -13.69 17.69 18.05
C ASN A 32 -13.01 19.05 18.20
N LEU A 33 -11.77 19.14 17.70
CA LEU A 33 -10.87 20.29 17.71
C LEU A 33 -10.67 20.88 16.30
N ARG A 34 -11.61 20.60 15.38
CA ARG A 34 -11.57 21.13 14.02
C ARG A 34 -11.46 22.66 14.04
N ASP A 35 -10.59 23.23 13.21
CA ASP A 35 -10.36 24.68 13.11
C ASP A 35 -9.93 25.35 14.44
N ALA A 36 -9.58 24.58 15.48
CA ALA A 36 -9.19 25.14 16.78
C ALA A 36 -7.83 25.85 16.72
N ASN A 37 -7.67 26.88 17.56
CA ASN A 37 -6.37 27.53 17.76
C ASN A 37 -5.66 26.91 18.97
N LEU A 38 -4.70 26.04 18.72
CA LEU A 38 -3.85 25.37 19.70
C LEU A 38 -2.40 25.91 19.63
N GLN A 39 -2.21 27.09 19.04
CA GLN A 39 -0.88 27.69 18.88
C GLN A 39 -0.15 27.78 20.23
N GLY A 40 1.06 27.24 20.29
CA GLY A 40 1.89 27.25 21.50
C GLY A 40 1.35 26.41 22.67
N ALA A 41 0.29 25.62 22.49
CA ALA A 41 -0.24 24.77 23.54
C ALA A 41 0.78 23.69 23.95
N ASN A 42 0.83 23.36 25.23
CA ASN A 42 1.59 22.20 25.70
C ASN A 42 0.71 20.96 25.64
N LEU A 43 1.00 20.07 24.72
CA LEU A 43 0.30 18.81 24.42
C LEU A 43 1.24 17.61 24.68
N THR A 44 2.25 17.78 25.54
CA THR A 44 3.21 16.72 25.87
C THR A 44 2.47 15.54 26.52
N ASP A 45 2.72 14.32 26.05
CA ASP A 45 2.05 13.07 26.50
C ASP A 45 0.51 13.11 26.41
N VAL A 46 -0.07 14.01 25.62
CA VAL A 46 -1.53 14.10 25.45
C VAL A 46 -2.03 12.86 24.70
N ASN A 47 -3.23 12.39 25.07
CA ASN A 47 -3.94 11.44 24.23
C ASN A 47 -4.89 12.18 23.30
N LEU A 48 -4.59 12.23 22.01
CA LEU A 48 -5.44 12.81 20.97
C LEU A 48 -6.08 11.72 20.10
N SER A 49 -6.07 10.46 20.55
CA SER A 49 -6.55 9.36 19.72
C SER A 49 -7.98 9.57 19.23
N GLU A 50 -8.26 9.29 17.96
CA GLU A 50 -9.57 9.52 17.33
C GLU A 50 -10.05 10.99 17.31
N ALA A 51 -9.24 11.96 17.72
CA ALA A 51 -9.62 13.37 17.70
C ALA A 51 -9.72 13.92 16.27
N ASN A 52 -10.50 14.98 16.09
CA ASN A 52 -10.57 15.71 14.83
C ASN A 52 -9.81 17.03 14.94
N LEU A 53 -8.64 17.11 14.31
CA LEU A 53 -7.76 18.28 14.23
C LEU A 53 -7.67 18.87 12.82
N ASN A 54 -8.58 18.51 11.92
CA ASN A 54 -8.57 19.07 10.56
C ASN A 54 -8.56 20.60 10.62
N HIS A 55 -7.62 21.19 9.88
CA HIS A 55 -7.38 22.64 9.80
C HIS A 55 -7.10 23.35 11.13
N ALA A 56 -6.78 22.63 12.20
CA ALA A 56 -6.38 23.25 13.46
C ALA A 56 -5.02 23.95 13.30
N ASN A 57 -4.84 25.05 14.05
CA ASN A 57 -3.57 25.75 14.15
C ASN A 57 -2.81 25.25 15.38
N LEU A 58 -1.78 24.42 15.17
CA LEU A 58 -0.85 23.91 16.18
C LEU A 58 0.55 24.51 16.03
N ARG A 59 0.69 25.69 15.43
CA ARG A 59 1.99 26.33 15.28
C ARG A 59 2.68 26.47 16.64
N ASN A 60 3.96 26.14 16.72
CA ASN A 60 4.73 26.20 17.97
C ASN A 60 4.18 25.33 19.13
N ALA A 61 3.21 24.44 18.90
CA ALA A 61 2.71 23.56 19.95
C ALA A 61 3.73 22.47 20.32
N ILE A 62 3.68 21.98 21.55
CA ILE A 62 4.58 20.92 22.05
C ILE A 62 3.79 19.63 22.15
N LEU A 63 3.92 18.72 21.18
CA LEU A 63 3.29 17.40 21.11
C LEU A 63 4.27 16.25 21.40
N HIS A 64 5.30 16.50 22.23
CA HIS A 64 6.28 15.47 22.58
C HIS A 64 5.59 14.22 23.13
N ASN A 65 5.86 13.05 22.54
CA ASN A 65 5.22 11.75 22.83
C ASN A 65 3.68 11.74 22.79
N ALA A 66 3.04 12.67 22.09
CA ALA A 66 1.58 12.66 21.94
C ALA A 66 1.10 11.39 21.21
N ASN A 67 -0.03 10.84 21.63
CA ASN A 67 -0.72 9.79 20.90
C ASN A 67 -1.70 10.42 19.89
N LEU A 68 -1.42 10.30 18.60
CA LEU A 68 -2.24 10.80 17.49
C LEU A 68 -2.85 9.64 16.67
N GLU A 69 -2.90 8.42 17.22
CA GLU A 69 -3.55 7.27 16.58
C GLU A 69 -5.02 7.59 16.24
N ASP A 70 -5.42 7.28 15.02
CA ASP A 70 -6.73 7.56 14.45
C ASP A 70 -7.16 9.05 14.39
N THR A 71 -6.21 9.98 14.48
CA THR A 71 -6.51 11.41 14.47
C THR A 71 -6.71 11.96 13.05
N ARG A 72 -7.76 12.76 12.84
CA ARG A 72 -7.91 13.49 11.57
C ARG A 72 -7.02 14.74 11.54
N LEU A 73 -6.02 14.77 10.64
CA LEU A 73 -4.96 15.78 10.57
C LEU A 73 -4.88 16.51 9.21
N ILE A 74 -5.93 16.44 8.39
CA ILE A 74 -5.91 17.04 7.04
C ILE A 74 -5.80 18.56 7.14
N GLY A 75 -4.82 19.13 6.43
CA GLY A 75 -4.62 20.57 6.36
C GLY A 75 -4.28 21.25 7.68
N VAL A 76 -3.81 20.50 8.68
CA VAL A 76 -3.37 21.03 9.97
C VAL A 76 -2.09 21.88 9.82
N ASP A 77 -1.95 22.96 10.59
CA ASP A 77 -0.72 23.76 10.63
C ASP A 77 0.10 23.44 11.89
N LEU A 78 1.16 22.67 11.71
CA LEU A 78 2.15 22.24 12.69
C LEU A 78 3.50 22.97 12.50
N THR A 79 3.51 24.15 11.88
CA THR A 79 4.75 24.91 11.67
C THR A 79 5.45 25.15 13.01
N GLU A 80 6.74 24.80 13.09
CA GLU A 80 7.58 24.92 14.29
C GLU A 80 7.05 24.15 15.52
N ALA A 81 6.14 23.18 15.33
CA ALA A 81 5.67 22.32 16.42
C ALA A 81 6.69 21.23 16.78
N ASP A 82 6.71 20.80 18.04
CA ASP A 82 7.53 19.69 18.52
C ASP A 82 6.71 18.41 18.63
N LEU A 83 6.80 17.53 17.64
CA LEU A 83 6.19 16.19 17.59
C LEU A 83 7.20 15.08 17.89
N SER A 84 8.32 15.38 18.56
CA SER A 84 9.33 14.35 18.84
C SER A 84 8.75 13.18 19.64
N GLY A 85 9.00 11.95 19.18
CA GLY A 85 8.46 10.73 19.77
C GLY A 85 6.95 10.52 19.63
N ALA A 86 6.21 11.39 18.92
CA ALA A 86 4.77 11.24 18.76
C ALA A 86 4.40 10.00 17.91
N ASN A 87 3.23 9.41 18.20
CA ASN A 87 2.67 8.30 17.42
C ASN A 87 1.63 8.82 16.43
N ILE A 88 1.97 8.82 15.13
CA ILE A 88 1.16 9.33 14.01
C ILE A 88 1.00 8.25 12.92
N HIS A 89 1.17 6.98 13.28
CA HIS A 89 1.13 5.83 12.38
C HIS A 89 -0.22 5.70 11.67
N GLY A 90 -0.21 5.43 10.36
CA GLY A 90 -1.42 5.20 9.56
C GLY A 90 -2.30 6.43 9.34
N GLU A 91 -1.87 7.61 9.80
CA GLU A 91 -2.69 8.82 9.71
C GLU A 91 -2.59 9.54 8.37
N ASN A 92 -3.66 10.28 8.05
CA ASN A 92 -3.68 11.16 6.89
C ASN A 92 -3.40 12.62 7.26
N LEU A 93 -2.23 13.09 6.84
CA LEU A 93 -1.72 14.46 6.95
C LEU A 93 -1.70 15.19 5.59
N THR A 94 -2.53 14.77 4.63
CA THR A 94 -2.60 15.41 3.31
C THR A 94 -2.79 16.92 3.45
N ASN A 95 -1.98 17.68 2.71
CA ASN A 95 -1.90 19.15 2.75
C ASN A 95 -1.56 19.77 4.11
N ALA A 96 -1.05 19.01 5.08
CA ALA A 96 -0.56 19.60 6.34
C ALA A 96 0.66 20.50 6.10
N ILE A 97 0.83 21.49 6.97
CA ILE A 97 1.98 22.40 6.96
C ILE A 97 2.83 22.08 8.20
N MET A 98 4.03 21.57 7.99
CA MET A 98 4.92 21.05 9.03
C MET A 98 6.33 21.68 8.94
N ILE A 99 6.41 22.89 8.36
CA ILE A 99 7.64 23.66 8.17
C ILE A 99 8.38 23.79 9.52
N LYS A 100 9.67 23.47 9.55
CA LYS A 100 10.52 23.55 10.76
C LYS A 100 10.02 22.77 11.98
N SER A 101 9.10 21.83 11.79
CA SER A 101 8.64 20.97 12.89
C SER A 101 9.74 20.00 13.32
N ASN A 102 9.70 19.59 14.59
CA ASN A 102 10.56 18.54 15.13
C ASN A 102 9.79 17.23 15.20
N LEU A 103 10.16 16.24 14.40
CA LEU A 103 9.59 14.90 14.33
C LEU A 103 10.62 13.83 14.73
N THR A 104 11.65 14.22 15.48
CA THR A 104 12.73 13.29 15.87
C THR A 104 12.16 12.06 16.58
N GLY A 105 12.46 10.87 16.07
CA GLY A 105 12.01 9.59 16.64
C GLY A 105 10.50 9.35 16.59
N ALA A 106 9.73 10.18 15.89
CA ALA A 106 8.28 9.99 15.74
C ALA A 106 7.95 8.75 14.89
N ASN A 107 6.79 8.14 15.13
CA ASN A 107 6.28 7.05 14.32
C ASN A 107 5.25 7.57 13.31
N LEU A 108 5.61 7.63 12.03
CA LEU A 108 4.70 7.93 10.92
C LEU A 108 4.69 6.79 9.88
N SER A 109 4.92 5.54 10.32
CA SER A 109 4.80 4.40 9.42
C SER A 109 3.38 4.29 8.87
N ASP A 110 3.26 3.89 7.60
CA ASP A 110 1.97 3.72 6.89
C ASP A 110 1.12 5.01 6.76
N SER A 111 1.66 6.17 7.12
CA SER A 111 0.93 7.45 7.07
C SER A 111 0.86 8.03 5.65
N ILE A 112 -0.22 8.76 5.36
CA ILE A 112 -0.42 9.50 4.11
C ILE A 112 0.01 10.96 4.32
N LEU A 113 1.07 11.37 3.63
CA LEU A 113 1.72 12.69 3.72
C LEU A 113 1.76 13.37 2.33
N MET A 114 0.70 13.18 1.54
CA MET A 114 0.62 13.74 0.19
C MET A 114 0.56 15.27 0.23
N SER A 115 1.38 15.90 -0.62
CA SER A 115 1.46 17.37 -0.72
C SER A 115 1.72 18.09 0.63
N VAL A 116 2.34 17.41 1.59
CA VAL A 116 2.74 18.01 2.88
C VAL A 116 3.93 18.96 2.66
N ASP A 117 3.98 20.05 3.42
CA ASP A 117 5.16 20.93 3.47
C ASP A 117 5.98 20.66 4.74
N LEU A 118 7.10 19.97 4.58
CA LEU A 118 8.10 19.63 5.60
C LEU A 118 9.41 20.42 5.41
N THR A 119 9.35 21.59 4.77
CA THR A 119 10.54 22.43 4.56
C THR A 119 11.27 22.68 5.89
N GLU A 120 12.58 22.42 5.93
CA GLU A 120 13.43 22.56 7.13
C GLU A 120 12.99 21.72 8.35
N ALA A 121 12.12 20.72 8.19
CA ALA A 121 11.68 19.86 9.30
C ALA A 121 12.77 18.87 9.74
N ASN A 122 12.73 18.45 11.01
CA ASN A 122 13.66 17.45 11.55
C ASN A 122 12.95 16.11 11.79
N LEU A 123 13.11 15.16 10.88
CA LEU A 123 12.61 13.78 10.92
C LEU A 123 13.70 12.77 11.29
N SER A 124 14.78 13.19 11.95
CA SER A 124 15.89 12.29 12.28
C SER A 124 15.41 11.13 13.17
N GLU A 125 15.88 9.92 12.89
CA GLU A 125 15.50 8.67 13.58
C GLU A 125 13.98 8.33 13.55
N ALA A 126 13.17 9.05 12.78
CA ALA A 126 11.74 8.76 12.65
C ALA A 126 11.50 7.41 11.93
N ASN A 127 10.42 6.73 12.30
CA ASN A 127 9.91 5.60 11.53
C ASN A 127 8.93 6.11 10.48
N LEU A 128 9.30 6.02 9.21
CA LEU A 128 8.55 6.49 8.05
C LEU A 128 8.27 5.32 7.08
N SER A 129 8.43 4.07 7.53
CA SER A 129 8.32 2.90 6.66
C SER A 129 6.94 2.84 6.01
N ARG A 130 6.88 2.61 4.70
CA ARG A 130 5.64 2.55 3.88
C ARG A 130 4.78 3.82 3.90
N ALA A 131 5.30 4.94 4.40
CA ALA A 131 4.59 6.22 4.33
C ALA A 131 4.54 6.75 2.89
N ASN A 132 3.53 7.58 2.59
CA ASN A 132 3.33 8.17 1.27
C ASN A 132 3.57 9.69 1.26
N PHE A 133 4.73 10.10 0.74
CA PHE A 133 5.17 11.49 0.56
C PHE A 133 5.04 11.96 -0.89
N ARG A 134 4.09 11.43 -1.67
CA ARG A 134 3.90 11.88 -3.04
C ARG A 134 3.69 13.41 -3.08
N GLU A 135 4.45 14.07 -3.96
CA GLU A 135 4.40 15.53 -4.17
C GLU A 135 4.64 16.36 -2.88
N ALA A 136 5.24 15.76 -1.85
CA ALA A 136 5.62 16.45 -0.63
C ALA A 136 6.85 17.34 -0.86
N ASN A 137 6.97 18.40 -0.05
CA ASN A 137 8.16 19.24 -0.01
C ASN A 137 8.96 18.98 1.27
N LEU A 138 10.11 18.35 1.14
CA LEU A 138 11.11 18.06 2.18
C LEU A 138 12.41 18.84 1.95
N THR A 139 12.35 20.00 1.28
CA THR A 139 13.53 20.85 1.05
C THR A 139 14.19 21.21 2.38
N ASP A 140 15.51 21.05 2.46
CA ASP A 140 16.34 21.28 3.65
C ASP A 140 15.95 20.44 4.89
N ALA A 141 15.12 19.41 4.75
CA ALA A 141 14.71 18.55 5.86
C ALA A 141 15.83 17.61 6.32
N SER A 142 15.84 17.28 7.62
CA SER A 142 16.73 16.25 8.19
C SER A 142 16.00 14.92 8.31
N LEU A 143 16.54 13.87 7.69
CA LEU A 143 16.06 12.49 7.70
C LEU A 143 17.18 11.53 8.16
N GLU A 144 18.16 12.05 8.89
CA GLU A 144 19.33 11.29 9.35
C GLU A 144 18.90 10.06 10.17
N GLY A 145 19.36 8.87 9.76
CA GLY A 145 19.03 7.60 10.43
C GLY A 145 17.56 7.17 10.38
N ALA A 146 16.68 7.87 9.66
CA ALA A 146 15.27 7.52 9.56
C ALA A 146 15.04 6.17 8.87
N ASP A 147 13.96 5.47 9.26
CA ASP A 147 13.52 4.26 8.56
C ASP A 147 12.55 4.63 7.44
N LEU A 148 13.03 4.62 6.21
CA LEU A 148 12.30 4.95 4.99
C LEU A 148 11.99 3.70 4.16
N THR A 149 11.99 2.51 4.76
CA THR A 149 11.80 1.27 4.01
C THR A 149 10.42 1.24 3.34
N GLY A 150 10.38 1.10 2.02
CA GLY A 150 9.13 1.07 1.24
C GLY A 150 8.40 2.41 1.11
N THR A 151 9.01 3.52 1.53
CA THR A 151 8.38 4.86 1.46
C THR A 151 8.21 5.32 0.01
N ILE A 152 7.11 6.02 -0.26
CA ILE A 152 6.78 6.59 -1.58
C ILE A 152 7.15 8.07 -1.59
N PHE A 153 8.07 8.47 -2.47
CA PHE A 153 8.55 9.84 -2.68
C PHE A 153 8.31 10.34 -4.11
N ILE A 154 7.28 9.82 -4.78
CA ILE A 154 7.03 10.15 -6.19
C ILE A 154 6.85 11.66 -6.36
N VAL A 155 7.70 12.28 -7.20
CA VAL A 155 7.71 13.73 -7.47
C VAL A 155 7.82 14.57 -6.19
N ALA A 156 8.43 14.03 -5.13
CA ALA A 156 8.74 14.78 -3.92
C ALA A 156 9.93 15.73 -4.15
N GLU A 157 9.87 16.92 -3.57
CA GLU A 157 11.00 17.86 -3.53
C GLU A 157 11.82 17.56 -2.27
N MET A 158 13.09 17.20 -2.43
CA MET A 158 14.01 16.82 -1.35
C MET A 158 15.37 17.52 -1.52
N VAL A 159 15.34 18.74 -2.06
CA VAL A 159 16.55 19.54 -2.32
C VAL A 159 17.27 19.81 -1.00
N ASN A 160 18.59 19.58 -0.96
CA ASN A 160 19.44 19.69 0.24
C ASN A 160 19.01 18.79 1.43
N ALA A 161 18.13 17.80 1.22
CA ALA A 161 17.70 16.93 2.31
C ALA A 161 18.89 16.13 2.89
N LYS A 162 18.93 15.99 4.21
CA LYS A 162 19.99 15.25 4.91
C LYS A 162 19.53 13.83 5.17
N LEU A 163 20.07 12.86 4.46
CA LEU A 163 19.65 11.46 4.52
C LEU A 163 20.74 10.54 5.09
N HIS A 164 21.78 11.09 5.72
CA HIS A 164 22.91 10.31 6.23
C HIS A 164 22.45 9.08 7.04
N GLY A 165 22.83 7.88 6.58
CA GLY A 165 22.49 6.62 7.24
C GLY A 165 21.01 6.21 7.22
N ALA A 166 20.14 6.91 6.48
CA ALA A 166 18.73 6.55 6.35
C ALA A 166 18.55 5.19 5.64
N LYS A 167 17.54 4.43 6.08
CA LYS A 167 17.21 3.12 5.49
C LYS A 167 16.20 3.31 4.36
N MET A 168 16.64 3.31 3.10
CA MET A 168 15.77 3.58 1.94
C MET A 168 15.57 2.36 1.04
N ARG A 169 15.52 1.16 1.64
CA ARG A 169 15.29 -0.06 0.84
C ARG A 169 13.90 -0.03 0.23
N ARG A 170 13.79 -0.37 -1.05
CA ARG A 170 12.51 -0.44 -1.79
C ARG A 170 11.71 0.86 -1.80
N THR A 171 12.36 2.02 -1.61
CA THR A 171 11.68 3.31 -1.76
C THR A 171 11.31 3.57 -3.21
N ASN A 172 10.21 4.27 -3.43
CA ASN A 172 9.83 4.75 -4.75
C ASN A 172 10.14 6.25 -4.88
N LEU A 173 11.29 6.57 -5.48
CA LEU A 173 11.79 7.94 -5.67
C LEU A 173 11.47 8.47 -7.07
N ARG A 174 10.53 7.86 -7.81
CA ARG A 174 10.34 8.22 -9.22
C ARG A 174 10.02 9.70 -9.39
N GLY A 175 10.85 10.40 -10.18
CA GLY A 175 10.70 11.82 -10.44
C GLY A 175 11.00 12.73 -9.24
N ALA A 176 11.49 12.19 -8.13
CA ALA A 176 11.85 12.97 -6.96
C ALA A 176 13.07 13.85 -7.25
N ASN A 177 13.13 15.00 -6.59
CA ASN A 177 14.24 15.94 -6.70
C ASN A 177 15.13 15.88 -5.46
N LEU A 178 16.26 15.18 -5.54
CA LEU A 178 17.29 15.07 -4.51
C LEU A 178 18.53 15.91 -4.86
N THR A 179 18.34 17.04 -5.55
CA THR A 179 19.46 17.95 -5.86
C THR A 179 20.17 18.36 -4.56
N ASP A 180 21.50 18.25 -4.54
CA ASP A 180 22.36 18.58 -3.40
C ASP A 180 22.04 17.84 -2.08
N ALA A 181 21.27 16.74 -2.13
CA ALA A 181 20.96 15.94 -0.94
C ALA A 181 22.18 15.17 -0.41
N ASP A 182 22.25 14.97 0.92
CA ASP A 182 23.31 14.19 1.55
C ASP A 182 22.90 12.72 1.73
N LEU A 183 23.35 11.84 0.84
CA LEU A 183 22.99 10.41 0.81
C LEU A 183 24.07 9.50 1.41
N VAL A 184 25.02 10.04 2.19
CA VAL A 184 26.14 9.25 2.72
C VAL A 184 25.65 8.00 3.47
N SER A 185 26.18 6.84 3.11
CA SER A 185 25.87 5.55 3.72
C SER A 185 24.39 5.13 3.65
N VAL A 186 23.62 5.70 2.73
CA VAL A 186 22.21 5.32 2.50
C VAL A 186 22.13 3.97 1.78
N ASN A 187 21.16 3.16 2.20
CA ASN A 187 20.83 1.91 1.52
C ASN A 187 19.61 2.06 0.62
N LEU A 188 19.82 2.11 -0.70
CA LEU A 188 18.78 2.20 -1.73
C LEU A 188 18.44 0.84 -2.35
N ALA A 189 18.78 -0.29 -1.73
CA ALA A 189 18.56 -1.59 -2.37
C ALA A 189 17.09 -1.81 -2.78
N GLY A 190 16.86 -2.15 -4.05
CA GLY A 190 15.52 -2.33 -4.61
C GLY A 190 14.72 -1.05 -4.82
N ALA A 191 15.31 0.14 -4.65
CA ALA A 191 14.61 1.41 -4.85
C ALA A 191 14.36 1.70 -6.35
N ASN A 192 13.27 2.40 -6.64
CA ASN A 192 12.98 2.92 -7.97
C ASN A 192 13.43 4.38 -8.07
N LEU A 193 14.47 4.63 -8.86
CA LEU A 193 15.08 5.93 -9.10
C LEU A 193 14.75 6.52 -10.49
N ARG A 194 13.84 5.92 -11.27
CA ARG A 194 13.53 6.43 -12.62
C ARG A 194 13.12 7.91 -12.60
N GLY A 195 13.73 8.74 -13.45
CA GLY A 195 13.48 10.19 -13.50
C GLY A 195 13.91 10.98 -12.26
N THR A 196 14.59 10.36 -11.29
CA THR A 196 15.07 11.07 -10.09
C THR A 196 16.18 12.05 -10.46
N ILE A 197 16.22 13.22 -9.82
CA ILE A 197 17.29 14.19 -9.96
C ILE A 197 18.22 14.09 -8.76
N LEU A 198 19.45 13.62 -8.97
CA LEU A 198 20.52 13.49 -7.96
C LEU A 198 21.69 14.44 -8.27
N GLU A 199 21.50 15.49 -9.07
CA GLU A 199 22.58 16.44 -9.39
C GLU A 199 23.13 17.06 -8.10
N GLY A 200 24.46 17.05 -7.92
CA GLY A 200 25.10 17.57 -6.70
C GLY A 200 24.94 16.71 -5.44
N ALA A 201 24.12 15.65 -5.47
CA ALA A 201 23.91 14.79 -4.31
C ALA A 201 25.21 14.07 -3.86
N ASN A 202 25.40 13.96 -2.55
CA ASN A 202 26.55 13.29 -1.97
C ASN A 202 26.33 11.77 -1.91
N MET A 203 26.83 11.07 -2.92
CA MET A 203 26.60 9.62 -3.10
C MET A 203 27.66 8.71 -2.43
N ASN A 204 28.43 9.24 -1.48
CA ASN A 204 29.50 8.47 -0.84
C ASN A 204 28.95 7.26 -0.05
N GLN A 205 29.45 6.05 -0.35
CA GLN A 205 29.04 4.81 0.31
C GLN A 205 27.54 4.47 0.19
N VAL A 206 26.86 4.98 -0.85
CA VAL A 206 25.48 4.58 -1.13
C VAL A 206 25.44 3.14 -1.65
N PHE A 207 24.55 2.32 -1.09
CA PHE A 207 24.34 0.95 -1.55
C PHE A 207 23.19 0.87 -2.56
N LEU A 208 23.49 0.41 -3.77
CA LEU A 208 22.59 0.48 -4.94
C LEU A 208 22.14 -0.89 -5.47
N LYS A 209 22.41 -1.99 -4.76
CA LYS A 209 22.09 -3.32 -5.30
C LYS A 209 20.60 -3.46 -5.61
N GLY A 210 20.28 -3.76 -6.88
CA GLY A 210 18.90 -3.91 -7.33
C GLY A 210 18.10 -2.61 -7.46
N THR A 211 18.75 -1.44 -7.38
CA THR A 211 18.08 -0.18 -7.74
C THR A 211 17.73 -0.17 -9.22
N ILE A 212 16.56 0.36 -9.53
CA ILE A 212 16.06 0.55 -10.88
C ILE A 212 16.23 2.01 -11.28
N TYR A 213 16.82 2.28 -12.43
CA TYR A 213 16.99 3.64 -12.95
C TYR A 213 17.05 3.62 -14.48
N ASP A 214 16.78 4.76 -15.12
CA ASP A 214 16.72 4.88 -16.57
C ASP A 214 17.45 6.13 -17.08
N SER A 215 17.44 6.33 -18.40
CA SER A 215 18.06 7.50 -19.06
C SER A 215 17.52 8.86 -18.63
N THR A 216 16.40 8.91 -17.91
CA THR A 216 15.83 10.16 -17.37
C THR A 216 16.33 10.47 -15.96
N THR A 217 17.02 9.53 -15.32
CA THR A 217 17.63 9.69 -14.01
C THR A 217 18.88 10.57 -14.14
N LYS A 218 18.92 11.71 -13.43
CA LYS A 218 20.06 12.62 -13.44
C LYS A 218 20.95 12.33 -12.24
N VAL A 219 22.25 12.21 -12.44
CA VAL A 219 23.22 11.81 -11.41
C VAL A 219 24.27 12.88 -11.17
N PRO A 220 25.00 12.84 -10.03
CA PRO A 220 26.15 13.70 -9.84
C PRO A 220 27.26 13.45 -10.86
N ASP A 221 28.06 14.48 -11.13
CA ASP A 221 29.22 14.37 -12.00
C ASP A 221 30.18 13.27 -11.51
N ASN A 222 30.61 12.41 -12.45
CA ASN A 222 31.50 11.27 -12.21
C ASN A 222 30.94 10.16 -11.30
N PHE A 223 29.64 10.17 -10.99
CA PHE A 223 28.99 9.05 -10.34
C PHE A 223 28.64 7.98 -11.38
N ASP A 224 29.11 6.75 -11.16
CA ASP A 224 28.77 5.59 -11.98
C ASP A 224 27.94 4.62 -11.15
N PHE A 225 26.71 4.36 -11.60
CA PHE A 225 25.82 3.37 -11.01
C PHE A 225 26.25 1.92 -11.31
N SER A 226 27.52 1.63 -11.58
CA SER A 226 28.00 0.28 -11.93
C SER A 226 27.70 -0.81 -10.88
N GLU A 227 27.42 -0.44 -9.62
CA GLU A 227 26.92 -1.36 -8.57
C GLU A 227 25.39 -1.52 -8.53
N GLY A 228 24.65 -0.69 -9.27
CA GLY A 228 23.20 -0.77 -9.49
C GLY A 228 22.86 -1.32 -10.88
N HIS A 229 21.62 -1.77 -11.10
CA HIS A 229 21.20 -2.28 -12.41
C HIS A 229 20.90 -1.14 -13.38
N LYS A 230 21.85 -0.86 -14.28
CA LYS A 230 21.66 0.07 -15.40
C LYS A 230 20.72 -0.52 -16.42
N ASP A 231 19.58 0.12 -16.68
CA ASP A 231 18.82 -0.09 -17.92
C ASP A 231 19.55 0.54 -19.13
N GLU A 232 20.84 0.21 -19.29
CA GLU A 232 21.60 0.40 -20.52
C GLU A 232 22.38 -0.89 -20.84
N LEU A 233 21.73 -1.82 -21.52
CA LEU A 233 22.18 -2.27 -22.85
C LEU A 233 23.70 -2.09 -23.15
N ARG A 234 24.61 -2.81 -22.46
CA ARG A 234 26.01 -2.94 -22.88
C ARG A 234 26.58 -4.34 -22.68
N GLU A 235 27.02 -4.87 -23.82
CA GLU A 235 27.97 -5.96 -24.03
C GLU A 235 28.86 -6.28 -22.81
N MET A 236 28.60 -7.41 -22.14
CA MET A 236 29.59 -8.01 -21.24
C MET A 236 30.33 -9.13 -21.95
N ASP A 237 31.58 -8.80 -22.27
CA ASP A 237 32.66 -9.67 -22.66
C ASP A 237 32.77 -10.94 -21.80
N ARG A 238 32.87 -12.06 -22.53
CA ARG A 238 33.75 -13.21 -22.27
C ARG A 238 34.31 -13.33 -20.85
N LEU A 239 33.60 -14.04 -19.98
CA LEU A 239 34.21 -14.74 -18.86
C LEU A 239 33.91 -16.23 -18.99
N THR A 240 34.88 -16.91 -19.59
CA THR A 240 35.00 -18.36 -19.66
C THR A 240 35.21 -18.89 -18.23
N MET A 241 34.16 -19.44 -17.59
CA MET A 241 34.36 -20.33 -16.45
C MET A 241 34.51 -21.76 -16.96
N ASN A 242 35.77 -22.18 -17.15
CA ASN A 242 36.13 -23.59 -17.17
C ASN A 242 36.07 -24.11 -15.72
N GLY A 243 34.99 -24.81 -15.38
CA GLY A 243 34.87 -25.50 -14.09
C GLY A 243 33.65 -26.41 -14.08
N THR A 244 33.89 -27.72 -14.20
CA THR A 244 32.89 -28.78 -14.13
C THR A 244 32.23 -28.80 -12.75
N TYR A 245 30.95 -28.46 -12.67
CA TYR A 245 30.10 -28.77 -11.51
C TYR A 245 29.28 -30.03 -11.81
N GLN A 246 29.32 -31.01 -10.90
CA GLN A 246 28.62 -32.30 -10.99
C GLN A 246 27.74 -32.50 -9.74
N GLY A 247 26.46 -32.83 -9.95
CA GLY A 247 25.48 -33.29 -8.95
C GLY A 247 24.41 -32.22 -8.67
N ASN A 248 23.23 -32.16 -9.33
CA ASN A 248 22.10 -33.08 -9.60
C ASN A 248 20.97 -32.97 -8.56
N VAL A 249 20.10 -31.96 -8.74
CA VAL A 249 18.70 -32.17 -9.14
C VAL A 249 18.40 -31.07 -10.18
N ASP A 250 18.45 -31.41 -11.47
CA ASP A 250 18.11 -30.47 -12.53
C ASP A 250 16.59 -30.40 -12.63
N THR A 251 15.97 -29.43 -11.97
CA THR A 251 14.55 -29.18 -12.17
C THR A 251 14.34 -28.66 -13.57
N THR A 252 13.65 -29.47 -14.37
CA THR A 252 13.28 -29.13 -15.74
C THR A 252 11.94 -28.39 -15.72
N ILE A 253 11.88 -27.14 -16.18
CA ILE A 253 10.67 -26.31 -16.29
C ILE A 253 10.11 -26.43 -17.70
N TYR A 254 8.86 -26.88 -17.87
CA TYR A 254 8.19 -27.01 -19.17
C TYR A 254 7.13 -25.94 -19.45
N GLY A 255 7.40 -24.99 -20.36
CA GLY A 255 6.42 -23.99 -20.83
C GLY A 255 5.86 -24.28 -22.23
N HIS A 256 4.72 -23.68 -22.60
CA HIS A 256 4.18 -23.72 -23.98
C HIS A 256 3.93 -22.29 -24.45
N LEU A 257 4.55 -21.89 -25.56
CA LEU A 257 4.46 -20.51 -26.07
C LEU A 257 3.30 -20.34 -27.05
N ASP A 258 2.61 -19.20 -26.98
CA ASP A 258 1.71 -18.71 -28.02
C ASP A 258 2.37 -17.56 -28.81
N GLY A 259 2.09 -17.42 -30.11
CA GLY A 259 2.68 -16.34 -30.95
C GLY A 259 4.01 -16.67 -31.66
N ASN A 260 4.60 -15.72 -32.40
CA ASN A 260 5.83 -15.89 -33.23
C ASN A 260 7.05 -15.10 -32.71
N GLU A 261 7.02 -14.70 -31.43
CA GLU A 261 7.94 -13.73 -30.85
C GLU A 261 9.09 -14.42 -30.08
N CYS A 262 10.13 -13.64 -29.77
CA CYS A 262 11.28 -14.04 -28.96
C CYS A 262 11.06 -13.62 -27.51
N TYR A 263 11.40 -14.50 -26.58
CA TYR A 263 11.31 -14.24 -25.14
C TYR A 263 12.63 -14.52 -24.45
N ALA A 264 12.97 -13.74 -23.43
CA ALA A 264 14.05 -14.03 -22.51
C ALA A 264 13.49 -14.48 -21.17
N TYR A 265 14.10 -15.51 -20.59
CA TYR A 265 13.77 -15.98 -19.26
C TYR A 265 15.01 -16.03 -18.39
N ALA A 266 14.84 -15.79 -17.09
CA ALA A 266 15.90 -15.97 -16.08
C ALA A 266 15.28 -16.43 -14.76
N TYR A 267 16.12 -16.79 -13.80
CA TYR A 267 15.67 -17.14 -12.46
C TYR A 267 16.59 -16.58 -11.38
N SER A 268 16.09 -16.50 -10.15
CA SER A 268 16.87 -16.22 -8.94
C SER A 268 16.37 -17.09 -7.78
N TYR A 269 17.16 -17.20 -6.72
CA TYR A 269 16.76 -17.87 -5.49
C TYR A 269 16.40 -16.81 -4.45
N HIS A 270 15.27 -17.01 -3.78
CA HIS A 270 14.68 -16.10 -2.81
C HIS A 270 14.50 -16.78 -1.46
N ASN A 271 14.73 -16.03 -0.40
CA ASN A 271 14.39 -16.43 0.96
C ASN A 271 13.23 -15.56 1.45
N SER A 272 12.02 -16.09 1.54
CA SER A 272 10.87 -15.29 2.00
C SER A 272 10.92 -14.89 3.48
N ARG A 273 11.77 -15.53 4.30
CA ARG A 273 11.87 -15.20 5.73
C ARG A 273 12.66 -13.93 5.99
N ASP A 274 13.72 -13.70 5.23
CA ASP A 274 14.60 -12.52 5.37
C ASP A 274 14.75 -11.70 4.09
N ASN A 275 14.01 -12.09 3.05
CA ASN A 275 13.80 -11.36 1.80
C ASN A 275 15.10 -11.11 1.03
N ARG A 276 16.06 -12.03 1.18
CA ARG A 276 17.32 -12.08 0.43
C ARG A 276 17.11 -12.80 -0.89
N GLU A 277 17.78 -12.30 -1.92
CA GLU A 277 17.69 -12.84 -3.27
C GLU A 277 19.08 -12.90 -3.92
N THR A 278 19.33 -13.96 -4.69
CA THR A 278 20.55 -14.09 -5.49
C THR A 278 20.52 -13.18 -6.71
N THR A 279 21.67 -13.03 -7.38
CA THR A 279 21.68 -12.44 -8.72
C THR A 279 20.90 -13.33 -9.69
N LEU A 280 20.29 -12.70 -10.69
CA LEU A 280 19.62 -13.40 -11.79
C LEU A 280 20.57 -14.35 -12.53
N SER A 281 20.03 -15.49 -12.98
CA SER A 281 20.68 -16.43 -13.86
C SER A 281 21.02 -15.80 -15.22
N GLN A 282 21.81 -16.51 -16.02
CA GLN A 282 21.91 -16.17 -17.43
C GLN A 282 20.53 -16.25 -18.10
N ARG A 283 20.29 -15.31 -19.02
CA ARG A 283 19.06 -15.27 -19.80
C ARG A 283 19.04 -16.42 -20.80
N THR A 284 17.98 -17.21 -20.75
CA THR A 284 17.64 -18.19 -21.79
C THR A 284 16.73 -17.52 -22.80
N ILE A 285 17.17 -17.43 -24.06
CA ILE A 285 16.37 -16.86 -25.14
C ILE A 285 15.65 -17.98 -25.86
N ILE A 286 14.36 -17.78 -26.09
CA ILE A 286 13.50 -18.78 -26.71
C ILE A 286 12.80 -18.17 -27.91
N GLU A 287 12.86 -18.91 -29.02
CA GLU A 287 12.30 -18.56 -30.32
C GLU A 287 11.45 -19.74 -30.84
N LYS A 288 10.38 -19.46 -31.60
CA LYS A 288 9.42 -20.47 -32.10
C LYS A 288 9.97 -21.51 -33.09
N ASN A 289 11.28 -21.53 -33.36
CA ASN A 289 11.89 -22.51 -34.24
C ASN A 289 13.05 -23.25 -33.50
N SER A 290 12.78 -24.15 -32.56
CA SER A 290 13.85 -24.98 -31.91
C SER A 290 13.42 -26.41 -31.48
N SER A 291 13.53 -27.47 -32.32
CA SER A 291 13.09 -28.83 -31.95
C SER A 291 14.07 -29.55 -31.07
N THR A 292 13.50 -30.04 -29.97
CA THR A 292 14.02 -31.02 -29.02
C THR A 292 15.19 -30.56 -28.15
N SER A 293 15.05 -30.95 -26.90
CA SER A 293 15.83 -30.64 -25.71
C SER A 293 17.34 -30.75 -25.88
N VAL A 294 18.08 -29.92 -25.12
CA VAL A 294 19.22 -30.27 -24.25
C VAL A 294 20.18 -29.08 -24.05
N SER A 295 20.70 -29.01 -22.82
CA SER A 295 21.77 -28.18 -22.26
C SER A 295 22.95 -27.80 -23.18
N GLY A 296 23.36 -26.53 -23.16
CA GLY A 296 24.69 -26.05 -23.56
C GLY A 296 24.80 -25.41 -24.96
N ASP A 297 25.49 -24.26 -25.01
CA ASP A 297 25.98 -23.44 -26.15
C ASP A 297 25.24 -23.52 -27.50
N TYR A 298 24.38 -22.52 -27.77
CA TYR A 298 23.59 -22.39 -28.99
C TYR A 298 24.36 -21.83 -30.21
N LYS A 299 24.15 -22.49 -31.37
CA LYS A 299 24.42 -21.98 -32.73
C LYS A 299 23.14 -21.94 -33.58
N PHE A 300 22.96 -20.83 -34.29
CA PHE A 300 21.86 -20.54 -35.24
C PHE A 300 22.03 -21.24 -36.60
N PRO A 301 20.95 -21.58 -37.35
CA PRO A 301 19.51 -21.57 -37.00
C PRO A 301 18.96 -22.98 -36.64
N ASN A 302 17.92 -23.05 -35.78
CA ASN A 302 17.25 -24.29 -35.34
C ASN A 302 15.73 -24.29 -35.71
N VAL A 303 14.95 -25.37 -35.50
CA VAL A 303 13.56 -25.58 -36.02
C VAL A 303 12.66 -26.45 -35.08
N ASN A 304 11.62 -25.97 -34.34
CA ASN A 304 10.67 -26.79 -33.50
C ASN A 304 9.27 -26.78 -34.07
N LYS A 305 8.50 -27.81 -33.73
CA LYS A 305 7.12 -28.05 -34.13
C LYS A 305 6.07 -27.81 -33.02
N ASP A 306 6.45 -27.81 -31.73
CA ASP A 306 5.47 -27.97 -30.62
C ASP A 306 5.43 -26.80 -29.60
N ASN A 307 6.13 -25.69 -29.84
CA ASN A 307 6.19 -24.49 -28.96
C ASN A 307 6.59 -24.76 -27.48
N GLU A 308 7.29 -25.85 -27.18
CA GLU A 308 7.70 -26.18 -25.81
C GLU A 308 9.00 -25.48 -25.39
N VAL A 309 9.03 -24.99 -24.15
CA VAL A 309 10.17 -24.37 -23.47
C VAL A 309 10.69 -25.31 -22.42
N THR A 310 12.00 -25.50 -22.36
CA THR A 310 12.65 -26.29 -21.30
C THR A 310 13.77 -25.48 -20.66
N MET A 311 13.61 -25.12 -19.38
CA MET A 311 14.66 -24.46 -18.60
C MET A 311 15.14 -25.40 -17.48
N HIS A 312 16.46 -25.56 -17.36
CA HIS A 312 17.05 -26.33 -16.26
C HIS A 312 17.45 -25.37 -15.13
N VAL A 313 16.85 -25.54 -13.96
CA VAL A 313 17.15 -24.79 -12.75
C VAL A 313 17.66 -25.75 -11.69
N SER A 314 18.81 -25.45 -11.09
CA SER A 314 19.36 -26.28 -10.01
C SER A 314 18.64 -25.97 -8.70
N VAL A 315 18.28 -26.97 -7.92
CA VAL A 315 17.87 -26.74 -6.52
C VAL A 315 19.11 -26.38 -5.70
N LEU A 316 19.06 -25.28 -4.93
CA LEU A 316 20.14 -24.98 -3.98
C LEU A 316 19.95 -25.82 -2.72
N GLU A 317 20.99 -26.57 -2.33
CA GLU A 317 21.00 -27.32 -1.07
C GLU A 317 21.08 -26.36 0.13
N GLY A 318 20.20 -26.59 1.12
CA GLY A 318 20.16 -25.85 2.39
C GLY A 318 18.95 -24.91 2.54
N ASP A 319 18.71 -24.46 3.77
CA ASP A 319 17.55 -23.62 4.12
C ASP A 319 17.76 -22.12 3.84
N GLU A 320 18.84 -21.75 3.15
CA GLU A 320 19.20 -20.34 2.93
C GLU A 320 18.31 -19.67 1.90
N TYR A 321 17.74 -20.40 0.95
CA TYR A 321 16.75 -19.90 0.00
C TYR A 321 15.64 -20.93 -0.10
N ASN A 322 14.40 -20.53 0.20
CA ASN A 322 13.26 -21.44 0.24
C ASN A 322 12.39 -21.35 -1.02
N GLU A 323 12.67 -20.42 -1.91
CA GLU A 323 11.91 -20.13 -3.12
C GLU A 323 12.84 -19.91 -4.32
N ILE A 324 12.35 -20.23 -5.51
CA ILE A 324 12.95 -19.92 -6.82
C ILE A 324 11.97 -18.98 -7.53
N LEU A 325 12.44 -17.81 -7.94
CA LEU A 325 11.69 -16.83 -8.72
C LEU A 325 12.06 -16.99 -10.19
N ILE A 326 11.07 -17.09 -11.07
CA ILE A 326 11.26 -17.17 -12.52
C ILE A 326 10.78 -15.87 -13.15
N TYR A 327 11.57 -15.34 -14.09
CA TYR A 327 11.30 -14.09 -14.78
C TYR A 327 11.20 -14.30 -16.29
N ARG A 328 10.42 -13.45 -16.95
CA ARG A 328 10.20 -13.45 -18.41
C ARG A 328 10.20 -12.03 -18.97
N SER A 329 10.72 -11.86 -20.17
CA SER A 329 10.61 -10.60 -20.91
C SER A 329 9.28 -10.50 -21.65
N MET A 330 8.85 -9.27 -21.93
CA MET A 330 7.83 -9.02 -22.95
C MET A 330 8.21 -9.68 -24.28
N ALA A 331 7.22 -10.08 -25.07
CA ALA A 331 7.41 -10.53 -26.45
C ALA A 331 8.26 -9.55 -27.27
N GLN A 332 9.27 -10.06 -27.96
CA GLN A 332 10.16 -9.27 -28.81
C GLN A 332 10.26 -9.83 -30.22
N GLY A 333 10.28 -8.94 -31.22
CA GLY A 333 10.45 -9.34 -32.62
C GLY A 333 11.86 -9.81 -33.02
N SER A 334 12.83 -9.80 -32.10
CA SER A 334 14.20 -10.26 -32.36
C SER A 334 14.93 -10.76 -31.12
N VAL A 335 15.96 -11.59 -31.33
CA VAL A 335 16.86 -12.12 -30.29
C VAL A 335 17.55 -11.01 -29.52
N ASP A 336 18.08 -10.01 -30.23
CA ASP A 336 18.82 -8.90 -29.62
C ASP A 336 17.89 -8.08 -28.73
N ALA A 337 16.65 -7.84 -29.18
CA ALA A 337 15.63 -7.19 -28.36
C ALA A 337 15.26 -8.04 -27.13
N ALA A 338 15.08 -9.37 -27.28
CA ALA A 338 14.80 -10.26 -26.15
C ALA A 338 15.95 -10.28 -25.13
N ARG A 339 17.20 -10.30 -25.59
CA ARG A 339 18.39 -10.28 -24.74
C ARG A 339 18.46 -9.06 -23.83
N THR A 340 17.81 -7.97 -24.22
CA THR A 340 17.96 -6.67 -23.58
C THR A 340 16.66 -6.14 -23.00
N ALA A 341 15.53 -6.79 -23.30
CA ALA A 341 14.22 -6.44 -22.76
C ALA A 341 14.18 -6.64 -21.24
N ASP A 342 13.41 -5.83 -20.54
CA ASP A 342 13.23 -5.99 -19.10
C ASP A 342 12.61 -7.36 -18.78
N LEU A 343 12.97 -7.89 -17.62
CA LEU A 343 12.48 -9.17 -17.11
C LEU A 343 11.51 -8.92 -15.96
N TYR A 344 10.35 -9.57 -16.00
CA TYR A 344 9.29 -9.45 -15.02
C TYR A 344 9.09 -10.78 -14.32
N GLU A 345 8.82 -10.76 -13.02
CA GLU A 345 8.54 -11.98 -12.27
C GLU A 345 7.29 -12.64 -12.88
N LEU A 346 7.47 -13.85 -13.37
CA LEU A 346 6.45 -14.65 -14.03
C LEU A 346 5.75 -15.54 -13.01
N PHE A 347 6.54 -16.24 -12.18
CA PHE A 347 6.02 -17.06 -11.09
C PHE A 347 7.12 -17.44 -10.10
N GLN A 348 6.67 -17.90 -8.94
CA GLN A 348 7.50 -18.38 -7.84
C GLN A 348 7.25 -19.88 -7.61
N MET A 349 8.28 -20.63 -7.24
CA MET A 349 8.14 -22.02 -6.79
C MET A 349 9.00 -22.32 -5.55
N PRO A 350 8.65 -23.33 -4.74
CA PRO A 350 9.49 -23.76 -3.63
C PRO A 350 10.87 -24.25 -4.11
N ASN A 351 11.93 -23.84 -3.44
CA ASN A 351 13.27 -24.41 -3.63
C ASN A 351 13.39 -25.71 -2.82
N GLN A 352 12.76 -26.79 -3.30
CA GLN A 352 12.80 -28.11 -2.66
C GLN A 352 13.12 -29.22 -3.66
N ALA A 353 13.95 -30.18 -3.24
CA ALA A 353 14.16 -31.41 -3.98
C ALA A 353 13.00 -32.36 -3.71
N ASP A 354 12.12 -32.56 -4.70
CA ASP A 354 11.12 -33.63 -4.64
C ASP A 354 11.85 -34.94 -5.04
N GLU A 355 12.10 -35.84 -4.08
CA GLU A 355 12.91 -37.06 -4.28
C GLU A 355 12.40 -37.96 -5.43
N ASP A 356 11.13 -37.77 -5.84
CA ASP A 356 10.45 -38.56 -6.87
C ASP A 356 10.20 -37.83 -8.20
N LYS A 357 10.67 -36.58 -8.39
CA LYS A 357 10.47 -35.82 -9.64
C LYS A 357 11.73 -35.11 -10.13
N GLU A 358 12.33 -35.62 -11.21
CA GLU A 358 13.40 -34.93 -11.96
C GLU A 358 12.88 -33.71 -12.76
N ILE A 359 11.56 -33.52 -12.85
CA ILE A 359 10.96 -32.54 -13.77
C ILE A 359 9.75 -31.87 -13.12
N ILE A 360 9.71 -30.53 -13.11
CA ILE A 360 8.55 -29.74 -12.72
C ILE A 360 7.93 -29.13 -14.00
N GLU A 361 6.83 -29.70 -14.47
CA GLU A 361 6.12 -29.20 -15.64
C GLU A 361 5.32 -27.92 -15.29
N ILE A 362 5.71 -26.73 -15.81
CA ILE A 362 5.09 -25.44 -15.48
C ILE A 362 4.80 -24.63 -16.73
N LYS A 363 3.52 -24.60 -17.12
CA LYS A 363 3.06 -23.91 -18.33
C LYS A 363 3.14 -22.39 -18.16
N ASP A 364 3.91 -21.73 -19.02
CA ASP A 364 3.75 -20.29 -19.26
C ASP A 364 2.37 -20.06 -19.88
N GLN A 365 1.44 -19.56 -19.08
CA GLN A 365 0.08 -19.19 -19.50
C GLN A 365 -0.17 -17.69 -19.29
N VAL A 366 0.88 -16.94 -18.93
CA VAL A 366 0.79 -15.52 -18.66
C VAL A 366 0.75 -14.81 -20.00
N ASP A 367 -0.37 -14.14 -20.28
CA ASP A 367 -0.50 -13.40 -21.53
C ASP A 367 0.45 -12.19 -21.51
N ASP A 368 0.88 -11.73 -22.69
CA ASP A 368 1.79 -10.58 -22.76
C ASP A 368 1.13 -9.31 -22.19
N GLU A 369 -0.20 -9.24 -22.17
CA GLU A 369 -0.96 -8.12 -21.61
C GLU A 369 -0.84 -8.07 -20.07
N ASP A 370 -0.70 -9.22 -19.41
CA ASP A 370 -0.42 -9.38 -17.98
C ASP A 370 1.00 -8.99 -17.64
N LEU A 371 1.97 -9.36 -18.47
CA LEU A 371 3.36 -8.93 -18.30
C LEU A 371 3.50 -7.44 -18.56
N VAL A 372 2.77 -6.88 -19.55
CA VAL A 372 2.63 -5.42 -19.71
C VAL A 372 2.01 -4.84 -18.45
N THR A 373 0.98 -5.45 -17.91
CA THR A 373 0.34 -4.99 -16.66
C THR A 373 1.33 -5.04 -15.49
N LEU A 374 2.10 -6.11 -15.30
CA LEU A 374 3.19 -6.20 -14.30
C LEU A 374 4.30 -5.16 -14.55
N ALA A 375 4.57 -4.83 -15.82
CA ALA A 375 5.51 -3.80 -16.24
C ALA A 375 5.00 -2.37 -16.02
N THR A 376 3.70 -2.15 -16.23
CA THR A 376 3.03 -0.83 -16.12
C THR A 376 2.38 -0.63 -14.75
N THR A 377 2.28 -1.63 -13.89
CA THR A 377 1.70 -1.52 -12.54
C THR A 377 2.60 -0.80 -11.55
N SER A 378 3.81 -0.38 -11.93
CA SER A 378 4.55 0.65 -11.19
C SER A 378 4.01 2.09 -11.42
N LEU A 379 3.05 2.27 -12.34
CA LEU A 379 2.05 3.34 -12.46
C LEU A 379 1.40 3.20 -13.84
N PHE A 380 0.09 3.36 -13.91
CA PHE A 380 -0.78 3.24 -15.09
C PHE A 380 -1.37 1.84 -15.28
N ILE A 381 -2.04 1.32 -14.24
CA ILE A 381 -3.37 0.78 -14.55
C ILE A 381 -4.25 2.00 -14.84
N THR A 382 -4.83 2.05 -16.03
CA THR A 382 -5.77 3.08 -16.45
C THR A 382 -7.21 2.64 -16.20
N ALA A 383 -8.12 3.61 -16.11
CA ALA A 383 -9.55 3.35 -16.09
C ALA A 383 -9.97 2.32 -17.17
N GLY A 384 -10.72 1.30 -16.76
CA GLY A 384 -11.21 0.25 -17.66
C GLY A 384 -10.24 -0.90 -17.96
N ALA A 385 -9.14 -1.05 -17.21
CA ALA A 385 -8.22 -2.18 -17.35
C ALA A 385 -8.91 -3.55 -17.17
N LYS A 386 -8.42 -4.57 -17.87
CA LYS A 386 -8.95 -5.95 -17.81
C LYS A 386 -8.02 -6.82 -16.98
N LEU A 387 -8.34 -6.93 -15.70
CA LEU A 387 -7.55 -7.59 -14.67
C LEU A 387 -8.28 -8.79 -14.05
N SER A 388 -9.32 -9.27 -14.73
CA SER A 388 -10.14 -10.37 -14.22
C SER A 388 -9.29 -11.63 -14.01
N GLY A 389 -9.38 -12.20 -12.81
CA GLY A 389 -8.66 -13.40 -12.40
C GLY A 389 -7.15 -13.23 -12.21
N LYS A 390 -6.60 -12.03 -12.38
CA LYS A 390 -5.16 -11.79 -12.28
C LYS A 390 -4.72 -11.68 -10.81
N SER A 391 -3.46 -12.02 -10.52
CA SER A 391 -2.88 -11.81 -9.20
C SER A 391 -2.19 -10.46 -9.14
N LEU A 392 -2.64 -9.65 -8.19
CA LEU A 392 -2.12 -8.35 -7.78
C LEU A 392 -1.79 -8.39 -6.27
N SER A 393 -1.60 -9.58 -5.70
CA SER A 393 -1.35 -9.72 -4.26
C SER A 393 -0.07 -8.99 -3.86
N LYS A 394 -0.09 -8.29 -2.73
CA LYS A 394 1.04 -7.50 -2.19
C LYS A 394 1.55 -6.40 -3.13
N THR A 395 0.80 -6.07 -4.19
CA THR A 395 1.19 -4.97 -5.09
C THR A 395 0.90 -3.63 -4.44
N ASP A 396 1.69 -2.62 -4.81
CA ASP A 396 1.44 -1.23 -4.46
C ASP A 396 0.69 -0.56 -5.61
N LEU A 397 -0.59 -0.29 -5.36
CA LEU A 397 -1.56 0.38 -6.21
C LEU A 397 -2.00 1.71 -5.59
N THR A 398 -1.20 2.29 -4.69
CA THR A 398 -1.50 3.56 -4.04
C THR A 398 -1.78 4.64 -5.09
N GLY A 399 -2.94 5.27 -5.02
CA GLY A 399 -3.33 6.32 -5.96
C GLY A 399 -3.57 5.85 -7.40
N ALA A 400 -3.62 4.55 -7.67
CA ALA A 400 -3.90 4.02 -9.00
C ALA A 400 -5.31 4.43 -9.48
N ASP A 401 -5.48 4.66 -10.79
CA ASP A 401 -6.80 4.91 -11.40
C ASP A 401 -7.33 3.63 -12.05
N LEU A 402 -8.13 2.90 -11.29
CA LEU A 402 -8.83 1.67 -11.63
C LEU A 402 -10.30 1.93 -11.98
N GLY A 403 -10.71 3.17 -12.24
CA GLY A 403 -12.12 3.50 -12.47
C GLY A 403 -12.74 2.68 -13.60
N GLY A 404 -13.81 1.94 -13.30
CA GLY A 404 -14.48 1.08 -14.28
C GLY A 404 -13.65 -0.12 -14.77
N ALA A 405 -12.51 -0.41 -14.15
CA ALA A 405 -11.72 -1.60 -14.48
C ALA A 405 -12.47 -2.90 -14.13
N ASP A 406 -12.14 -3.98 -14.82
CA ASP A 406 -12.63 -5.31 -14.53
C ASP A 406 -11.58 -6.08 -13.73
N LEU A 407 -11.72 -6.11 -12.41
CA LEU A 407 -10.92 -6.87 -11.45
C LEU A 407 -11.70 -8.10 -10.92
N SER A 408 -12.73 -8.55 -11.62
CA SER A 408 -13.53 -9.69 -11.14
C SER A 408 -12.64 -10.91 -10.92
N LYS A 409 -12.78 -11.61 -9.79
CA LYS A 409 -11.97 -12.79 -9.42
C LYS A 409 -10.47 -12.54 -9.26
N ALA A 410 -10.01 -11.29 -9.30
CA ALA A 410 -8.62 -10.97 -9.06
C ALA A 410 -8.21 -11.26 -7.62
N ASP A 411 -6.94 -11.62 -7.42
CA ASP A 411 -6.34 -11.80 -6.10
C ASP A 411 -5.55 -10.54 -5.74
N LEU A 412 -6.07 -9.72 -4.83
CA LEU A 412 -5.47 -8.49 -4.34
C LEU A 412 -5.01 -8.61 -2.89
N ARG A 413 -4.87 -9.82 -2.33
CA ARG A 413 -4.54 -9.98 -0.91
C ARG A 413 -3.31 -9.19 -0.52
N SER A 414 -3.40 -8.48 0.61
CA SER A 414 -2.32 -7.65 1.15
C SER A 414 -1.78 -6.57 0.19
N ALA A 415 -2.53 -6.22 -0.87
CA ALA A 415 -2.19 -5.09 -1.72
C ALA A 415 -2.44 -3.75 -0.99
N GLU A 416 -1.68 -2.74 -1.38
CA GLU A 416 -1.83 -1.36 -0.93
C GLU A 416 -2.59 -0.57 -2.01
N LEU A 417 -3.77 -0.09 -1.70
CA LEU A 417 -4.70 0.61 -2.59
C LEU A 417 -5.15 1.94 -2.00
N SER A 418 -4.49 2.45 -0.95
CA SER A 418 -4.89 3.72 -0.34
C SER A 418 -4.89 4.85 -1.36
N ASN A 419 -5.87 5.75 -1.25
CA ASN A 419 -6.10 6.88 -2.17
C ASN A 419 -6.32 6.51 -3.65
N SER A 420 -6.49 5.23 -3.99
CA SER A 420 -6.76 4.81 -5.37
C SER A 420 -8.19 5.15 -5.79
N ARG A 421 -8.43 5.23 -7.11
CA ARG A 421 -9.75 5.47 -7.71
C ARG A 421 -10.25 4.18 -8.36
N LEU A 422 -11.14 3.46 -7.69
CA LEU A 422 -11.82 2.27 -8.21
C LEU A 422 -13.27 2.53 -8.63
N GLY A 423 -13.74 3.79 -8.64
CA GLY A 423 -15.13 4.11 -8.91
C GLY A 423 -15.73 3.35 -10.10
N ARG A 424 -16.84 2.65 -9.86
CA ARG A 424 -17.58 1.78 -10.82
C ARG A 424 -16.80 0.58 -11.37
N ALA A 425 -15.67 0.22 -10.78
CA ALA A 425 -14.95 -1.00 -11.14
C ALA A 425 -15.77 -2.25 -10.80
N ASN A 426 -15.56 -3.31 -11.59
CA ASN A 426 -16.10 -4.63 -11.32
C ASN A 426 -15.08 -5.42 -10.49
N LEU A 427 -15.39 -5.64 -9.22
CA LEU A 427 -14.60 -6.40 -8.25
C LEU A 427 -15.35 -7.66 -7.78
N ALA A 428 -16.33 -8.14 -8.57
CA ALA A 428 -17.12 -9.30 -8.20
C ALA A 428 -16.23 -10.53 -7.99
N GLU A 429 -16.47 -11.27 -6.91
CA GLU A 429 -15.72 -12.47 -6.51
C GLU A 429 -14.19 -12.25 -6.30
N CYS A 430 -13.73 -11.00 -6.14
CA CYS A 430 -12.30 -10.73 -5.88
C CYS A 430 -11.91 -11.04 -4.41
N ASP A 431 -10.61 -11.21 -4.19
CA ASP A 431 -10.02 -11.39 -2.86
C ASP A 431 -9.18 -10.19 -2.46
N LEU A 432 -9.74 -9.34 -1.59
CA LEU A 432 -9.14 -8.13 -1.03
C LEU A 432 -8.80 -8.32 0.46
N ALA A 433 -8.63 -9.56 0.93
CA ALA A 433 -8.29 -9.79 2.33
C ALA A 433 -6.96 -9.11 2.72
N ASP A 434 -6.92 -8.55 3.93
CA ASP A 434 -5.75 -7.87 4.50
C ASP A 434 -5.21 -6.68 3.66
N THR A 435 -6.05 -6.06 2.83
CA THR A 435 -5.68 -4.90 2.01
C THR A 435 -5.75 -3.57 2.78
N TYR A 436 -5.04 -2.58 2.28
CA TYR A 436 -5.12 -1.19 2.72
C TYR A 436 -5.81 -0.37 1.64
N LEU A 437 -6.95 0.22 1.98
CA LEU A 437 -7.86 0.95 1.08
C LEU A 437 -8.25 2.29 1.71
N VAL A 438 -7.37 2.84 2.55
CA VAL A 438 -7.63 4.07 3.30
C VAL A 438 -7.89 5.20 2.30
N GLU A 439 -9.04 5.86 2.44
CA GLU A 439 -9.49 6.95 1.57
C GLU A 439 -9.54 6.63 0.06
N ALA A 440 -9.64 5.35 -0.32
CA ALA A 440 -9.87 5.00 -1.72
C ALA A 440 -11.27 5.44 -2.18
N ASP A 441 -11.39 5.88 -3.44
CA ASP A 441 -12.67 6.12 -4.11
C ASP A 441 -13.17 4.83 -4.74
N MET A 442 -14.06 4.14 -4.05
CA MET A 442 -14.74 2.92 -4.49
C MET A 442 -16.23 3.18 -4.79
N SER A 443 -16.59 4.40 -5.17
CA SER A 443 -18.00 4.76 -5.43
C SER A 443 -18.62 3.89 -6.53
N GLY A 444 -19.76 3.26 -6.22
CA GLY A 444 -20.50 2.43 -7.17
C GLY A 444 -19.78 1.16 -7.66
N VAL A 445 -18.76 0.67 -6.95
CA VAL A 445 -18.12 -0.61 -7.28
C VAL A 445 -19.08 -1.78 -7.17
N ASP A 446 -18.84 -2.83 -7.94
CA ASP A 446 -19.49 -4.12 -7.77
C ASP A 446 -18.55 -5.08 -7.06
N LEU A 447 -18.78 -5.34 -5.77
CA LEU A 447 -18.01 -6.26 -4.92
C LEU A 447 -18.78 -7.56 -4.63
N THR A 448 -19.81 -7.86 -5.41
CA THR A 448 -20.69 -9.03 -5.18
C THR A 448 -19.89 -10.30 -4.95
N ASN A 449 -20.16 -11.01 -3.84
CA ASN A 449 -19.46 -12.22 -3.37
C ASN A 449 -17.93 -12.07 -3.23
N GLY A 450 -17.42 -10.85 -3.09
CA GLY A 450 -16.01 -10.58 -2.82
C GLY A 450 -15.64 -10.81 -1.35
N ARG A 451 -14.34 -10.75 -1.05
CA ARG A 451 -13.80 -10.90 0.31
C ARG A 451 -12.94 -9.72 0.72
N LEU A 452 -13.36 -9.00 1.76
CA LEU A 452 -12.67 -7.85 2.34
C LEU A 452 -12.06 -8.16 3.71
N THR A 453 -12.18 -9.39 4.21
CA THR A 453 -11.81 -9.79 5.58
C THR A 453 -10.49 -9.17 6.07
N ARG A 454 -10.54 -8.49 7.23
CA ARG A 454 -9.42 -7.76 7.90
C ARG A 454 -8.79 -6.61 7.09
N SER A 455 -9.41 -6.15 6.02
CA SER A 455 -8.92 -4.96 5.31
C SER A 455 -9.10 -3.68 6.13
N ASN A 456 -8.22 -2.71 5.89
CA ASN A 456 -8.32 -1.36 6.42
C ASN A 456 -8.92 -0.43 5.35
N MET A 457 -10.18 -0.09 5.50
CA MET A 457 -10.97 0.74 4.59
C MET A 457 -11.41 2.05 5.26
N ARG A 458 -10.59 2.56 6.18
CA ARG A 458 -10.91 3.78 6.92
C ARG A 458 -11.18 4.94 5.95
N ARG A 459 -12.31 5.62 6.14
CA ARG A 459 -12.75 6.77 5.33
C ARG A 459 -12.84 6.50 3.83
N VAL A 460 -13.00 5.24 3.43
CA VAL A 460 -13.27 4.87 2.03
C VAL A 460 -14.57 5.50 1.54
N GLU A 461 -14.64 5.86 0.26
CA GLU A 461 -15.86 6.29 -0.41
C GLU A 461 -16.49 5.11 -1.14
N LEU A 462 -17.63 4.62 -0.67
CA LEU A 462 -18.32 3.43 -1.18
C LEU A 462 -19.75 3.76 -1.64
N SER A 463 -20.15 5.03 -1.76
CA SER A 463 -21.54 5.38 -2.05
C SER A 463 -22.09 4.67 -3.30
N GLY A 464 -23.27 4.08 -3.17
CA GLY A 464 -23.95 3.31 -4.20
C GLY A 464 -23.26 2.00 -4.62
N ALA A 465 -22.26 1.52 -3.88
CA ALA A 465 -21.59 0.25 -4.15
C ALA A 465 -22.49 -0.96 -3.87
N LYS A 466 -22.22 -2.07 -4.56
CA LYS A 466 -22.89 -3.37 -4.35
C LYS A 466 -21.97 -4.31 -3.61
N LEU A 467 -22.29 -4.63 -2.37
CA LEU A 467 -21.57 -5.56 -1.52
C LEU A 467 -22.44 -6.81 -1.22
N VAL A 468 -23.28 -7.20 -2.17
CA VAL A 468 -24.19 -8.35 -2.01
C VAL A 468 -23.39 -9.63 -1.75
N GLY A 469 -23.68 -10.33 -0.65
CA GLY A 469 -22.98 -11.57 -0.27
C GLY A 469 -21.49 -11.41 0.04
N THR A 470 -21.00 -10.18 0.27
CA THR A 470 -19.57 -9.91 0.51
C THR A 470 -19.16 -10.29 1.94
N GLU A 471 -17.96 -10.84 2.10
CA GLU A 471 -17.34 -11.05 3.42
C GLU A 471 -16.64 -9.76 3.89
N VAL A 472 -17.29 -9.02 4.80
CA VAL A 472 -16.82 -7.76 5.40
C VAL A 472 -16.43 -7.98 6.87
N ILE A 473 -15.83 -9.13 7.15
CA ILE A 473 -15.55 -9.59 8.51
C ILE A 473 -14.32 -8.87 9.08
N SER A 474 -14.45 -8.26 10.25
CA SER A 474 -13.37 -7.53 10.93
C SER A 474 -12.71 -6.44 10.07
N VAL A 475 -13.50 -5.79 9.21
CA VAL A 475 -13.04 -4.70 8.35
C VAL A 475 -13.11 -3.38 9.12
N ASN A 476 -12.09 -2.54 8.96
CA ASN A 476 -12.14 -1.17 9.46
C ASN A 476 -12.81 -0.26 8.43
N LEU A 477 -14.08 0.08 8.65
CA LEU A 477 -14.88 1.02 7.85
C LEU A 477 -15.11 2.34 8.59
N ARG A 478 -14.28 2.67 9.58
CA ARG A 478 -14.47 3.88 10.39
C ARG A 478 -14.50 5.12 9.51
N GLY A 479 -15.54 5.93 9.67
CA GLY A 479 -15.73 7.18 8.93
C GLY A 479 -15.92 7.02 7.43
N ALA A 480 -16.20 5.80 6.94
CA ALA A 480 -16.47 5.53 5.53
C ALA A 480 -17.80 6.16 5.08
N ASN A 481 -17.89 6.56 3.81
CA ASN A 481 -19.15 6.89 3.17
C ASN A 481 -19.76 5.63 2.56
N LEU A 482 -20.83 5.13 3.15
CA LEU A 482 -21.57 3.93 2.78
C LEU A 482 -23.01 4.27 2.34
N ALA A 483 -23.26 5.52 1.92
CA ALA A 483 -24.59 5.94 1.51
C ALA A 483 -25.08 5.13 0.29
N ASP A 484 -26.34 4.71 0.30
CA ASP A 484 -26.97 3.91 -0.76
C ASP A 484 -26.26 2.55 -1.05
N VAL A 485 -25.39 2.05 -0.16
CA VAL A 485 -24.72 0.76 -0.34
C VAL A 485 -25.71 -0.41 -0.20
N ASP A 486 -25.56 -1.42 -1.05
CA ASP A 486 -26.29 -2.68 -0.95
C ASP A 486 -25.47 -3.77 -0.25
N PHE A 487 -25.76 -4.03 1.02
CA PHE A 487 -25.19 -5.10 1.84
C PHE A 487 -26.08 -6.36 1.90
N THR A 488 -26.99 -6.57 0.93
CA THR A 488 -27.88 -7.74 0.96
C THR A 488 -27.08 -9.05 1.11
N ASP A 489 -27.44 -9.89 2.08
CA ASP A 489 -26.76 -11.15 2.42
C ASP A 489 -25.26 -11.04 2.81
N ALA A 490 -24.73 -9.83 3.07
CA ALA A 490 -23.34 -9.63 3.45
C ALA A 490 -23.05 -10.04 4.91
N ASP A 491 -21.79 -10.43 5.19
CA ASP A 491 -21.32 -10.72 6.55
C ASP A 491 -20.40 -9.60 7.05
N LEU A 492 -20.92 -8.75 7.93
CA LEU A 492 -20.22 -7.64 8.58
C LEU A 492 -19.82 -7.98 10.03
N THR A 493 -19.65 -9.25 10.37
CA THR A 493 -19.27 -9.65 11.74
C THR A 493 -18.02 -8.92 12.20
N ASN A 494 -18.08 -8.30 13.39
CA ASN A 494 -16.97 -7.56 14.00
C ASN A 494 -16.44 -6.40 13.14
N ALA A 495 -17.23 -5.86 12.21
CA ALA A 495 -16.85 -4.68 11.43
C ALA A 495 -16.84 -3.41 12.29
N ASP A 496 -15.84 -2.55 12.11
CA ASP A 496 -15.78 -1.22 12.71
C ASP A 496 -16.43 -0.20 11.77
N LEU A 497 -17.64 0.22 12.10
CA LEU A 497 -18.46 1.17 11.35
C LEU A 497 -18.59 2.51 12.10
N ARG A 498 -17.70 2.78 13.07
CA ARG A 498 -17.78 4.01 13.87
C ARG A 498 -17.73 5.24 12.96
N GLU A 499 -18.62 6.19 13.19
CA GLU A 499 -18.76 7.42 12.39
C GLU A 499 -19.01 7.24 10.88
N ALA A 500 -19.31 6.03 10.41
CA ALA A 500 -19.62 5.81 9.00
C ALA A 500 -20.99 6.41 8.62
N ASP A 501 -21.16 6.78 7.36
CA ASP A 501 -22.45 7.24 6.82
C ASP A 501 -23.15 6.09 6.09
N LEU A 502 -24.17 5.49 6.70
CA LEU A 502 -25.00 4.43 6.13
C LEU A 502 -26.36 4.94 5.64
N THR A 503 -26.47 6.21 5.25
CA THR A 503 -27.75 6.76 4.78
C THR A 503 -28.31 5.92 3.61
N ASN A 504 -29.57 5.49 3.68
CA ASN A 504 -30.25 4.63 2.71
C ASN A 504 -29.62 3.25 2.45
N ALA A 505 -28.66 2.79 3.25
CA ALA A 505 -28.03 1.49 3.02
C ALA A 505 -29.04 0.32 3.13
N ILE A 506 -28.93 -0.67 2.24
CA ILE A 506 -29.76 -1.87 2.22
C ILE A 506 -29.04 -2.95 3.01
N LEU A 507 -29.66 -3.48 4.07
CA LEU A 507 -29.06 -4.44 4.99
C LEU A 507 -29.85 -5.75 5.06
N ALA A 508 -30.61 -6.06 4.01
CA ALA A 508 -31.46 -7.24 3.97
C ALA A 508 -30.64 -8.52 4.17
N ASN A 509 -31.02 -9.32 5.16
CA ASN A 509 -30.32 -10.54 5.61
C ASN A 509 -28.85 -10.36 6.04
N ALA A 510 -28.33 -9.14 6.13
CA ALA A 510 -26.95 -8.91 6.53
C ALA A 510 -26.70 -9.35 7.99
N ASN A 511 -25.51 -9.90 8.26
CA ASN A 511 -25.07 -10.23 9.61
C ASN A 511 -24.17 -9.13 10.17
N LEU A 512 -24.59 -8.44 11.23
CA LEU A 512 -23.82 -7.38 11.90
C LEU A 512 -23.47 -7.77 13.35
N SER A 513 -23.35 -9.06 13.66
CA SER A 513 -22.95 -9.46 15.01
C SER A 513 -21.60 -8.85 15.40
N ASP A 514 -21.54 -8.29 16.60
CA ASP A 514 -20.36 -7.65 17.18
C ASP A 514 -19.84 -6.40 16.41
N ALA A 515 -20.60 -5.86 15.46
CA ALA A 515 -20.23 -4.63 14.76
C ALA A 515 -20.34 -3.38 15.65
N ASP A 516 -19.51 -2.37 15.41
CA ASP A 516 -19.51 -1.10 16.15
C ASP A 516 -19.97 0.06 15.26
N LEU A 517 -21.18 0.58 15.49
CA LEU A 517 -21.76 1.73 14.78
C LEU A 517 -21.76 3.00 15.63
N THR A 518 -20.91 3.10 16.65
CA THR A 518 -20.88 4.30 17.50
C THR A 518 -20.63 5.55 16.66
N GLY A 519 -21.53 6.53 16.75
CA GLY A 519 -21.44 7.78 15.98
C GLY A 519 -21.80 7.69 14.50
N ALA A 520 -22.21 6.53 13.99
CA ALA A 520 -22.60 6.37 12.58
C ALA A 520 -23.90 7.12 12.24
N ILE A 521 -24.02 7.59 11.00
CA ILE A 521 -25.25 8.12 10.42
C ILE A 521 -26.02 6.95 9.82
N VAL A 522 -27.29 6.79 10.22
CA VAL A 522 -28.08 5.59 9.92
C VAL A 522 -29.48 5.93 9.37
N GLU A 523 -29.60 7.12 8.77
CA GLU A 523 -30.88 7.61 8.27
C GLU A 523 -31.38 6.76 7.10
N GLU A 524 -32.61 6.22 7.22
CA GLU A 524 -33.28 5.44 6.16
C GLU A 524 -32.60 4.13 5.74
N ALA A 525 -31.52 3.71 6.40
CA ALA A 525 -31.00 2.37 6.21
C ALA A 525 -31.96 1.29 6.71
N GLN A 526 -31.95 0.13 6.06
CA GLN A 526 -32.95 -0.94 6.20
C GLN A 526 -32.54 -1.99 7.24
N TRP A 527 -32.12 -1.55 8.44
CA TRP A 527 -31.61 -2.39 9.52
C TRP A 527 -32.61 -3.44 10.01
N GLU A 528 -33.91 -3.16 9.90
CA GLU A 528 -34.98 -4.07 10.27
C GLU A 528 -34.99 -5.37 9.46
N LEU A 529 -34.29 -5.38 8.33
CA LEU A 529 -34.14 -6.54 7.47
C LEU A 529 -32.86 -7.35 7.75
N ALA A 530 -31.99 -6.87 8.63
CA ALA A 530 -30.77 -7.59 9.00
C ALA A 530 -31.09 -8.93 9.66
N SER A 531 -30.31 -9.97 9.36
CA SER A 531 -30.53 -11.31 9.89
C SER A 531 -30.03 -11.46 11.32
N ASN A 532 -29.02 -10.67 11.72
CA ASN A 532 -28.40 -10.77 13.04
C ASN A 532 -27.76 -9.43 13.46
N LEU A 533 -28.08 -9.01 14.69
CA LEU A 533 -27.61 -7.77 15.32
C LEU A 533 -27.03 -8.03 16.72
N ALA A 534 -26.67 -9.28 17.04
CA ALA A 534 -26.17 -9.65 18.37
C ALA A 534 -24.92 -8.83 18.76
N ASN A 535 -24.90 -8.28 19.98
CA ASN A 535 -23.80 -7.46 20.53
C ASN A 535 -23.40 -6.22 19.70
N CYS A 536 -24.20 -5.85 18.71
CA CYS A 536 -23.96 -4.68 17.89
C CYS A 536 -24.05 -3.41 18.74
N LYS A 537 -23.08 -2.50 18.62
CA LYS A 537 -23.12 -1.20 19.29
C LYS A 537 -23.76 -0.19 18.37
N PHE A 538 -24.79 0.50 18.86
CA PHE A 538 -25.59 1.42 18.06
C PHE A 538 -25.22 2.89 18.27
N PRO A 539 -25.56 3.79 17.32
CA PRO A 539 -25.48 5.23 17.50
C PRO A 539 -26.34 5.73 18.66
N GLU A 540 -26.12 6.97 19.12
CA GLU A 540 -26.80 7.50 20.31
C GLU A 540 -28.35 7.39 20.28
N PRO A 541 -29.00 7.20 21.45
CA PRO A 541 -30.35 6.63 21.54
C PRO A 541 -31.51 7.44 20.93
N LYS A 542 -31.36 8.76 20.74
CA LYS A 542 -32.52 9.66 20.56
C LYS A 542 -33.22 9.51 19.20
N THR A 543 -32.47 9.19 18.14
CA THR A 543 -33.00 9.00 16.78
C THR A 543 -33.14 7.53 16.41
N PHE A 544 -32.28 6.66 16.95
CA PHE A 544 -32.21 5.26 16.59
C PHE A 544 -33.37 4.43 17.18
N PHE A 545 -33.56 4.46 18.49
CA PHE A 545 -34.56 3.62 19.16
C PHE A 545 -36.00 4.10 18.99
N SER A 546 -36.21 5.40 18.74
CA SER A 546 -37.56 5.93 18.46
C SER A 546 -38.12 5.40 17.13
N LYS A 547 -37.26 5.16 16.13
CA LYS A 547 -37.63 4.49 14.88
C LYS A 547 -37.72 2.97 15.04
N LEU A 548 -36.77 2.36 15.77
CA LEU A 548 -36.75 0.91 16.01
C LEU A 548 -38.00 0.43 16.76
N PHE A 549 -38.39 1.11 17.85
CA PHE A 549 -39.52 0.73 18.70
C PHE A 549 -40.83 1.45 18.37
N GLY A 550 -40.81 2.50 17.55
CA GLY A 550 -42.01 3.26 17.14
C GLY A 550 -42.98 2.46 16.26
N ARG A 551 -42.52 1.41 15.58
CA ARG A 551 -43.38 0.53 14.74
C ARG A 551 -43.86 -0.75 15.43
N PHE A 552 -43.21 -1.22 16.50
CA PHE A 552 -43.71 -2.34 17.30
C PHE A 552 -44.94 -1.99 18.14
N LYS A 553 -45.28 -0.71 18.30
CA LYS A 553 -46.49 -0.25 19.01
C LYS A 553 -47.78 -0.23 18.18
N HIS A 554 -47.78 -0.70 16.93
CA HIS A 554 -48.98 -0.60 16.08
C HIS A 554 -49.75 -1.89 15.80
N ASP A 555 -49.26 -3.05 16.25
CA ASP A 555 -49.99 -4.32 16.17
C ASP A 555 -50.03 -4.99 17.55
N ASP A 556 -50.80 -4.40 18.48
CA ASP A 556 -51.56 -5.14 19.48
C ASP A 556 -52.45 -4.17 20.25
N LYS A 557 -53.69 -4.01 19.76
CA LYS A 557 -54.79 -3.65 20.63
C LYS A 557 -55.18 -4.89 21.41
N HIS A 558 -54.57 -5.07 22.57
CA HIS A 558 -55.26 -5.67 23.70
C HIS A 558 -54.99 -4.85 24.95
N GLU A 559 -56.10 -4.38 25.52
CA GLU A 559 -56.23 -3.84 26.87
C GLU A 559 -55.56 -4.80 27.86
N ASP A 560 -54.58 -4.34 28.63
CA ASP A 560 -54.68 -4.17 30.08
C ASP A 560 -53.28 -4.06 30.74
N ASP A 561 -53.25 -3.17 31.72
CA ASP A 561 -52.33 -3.04 32.86
C ASP A 561 -50.93 -2.40 32.66
N GLU A 562 -50.89 -1.13 33.06
CA GLU A 562 -49.76 -0.46 33.71
C GLU A 562 -49.19 -1.31 34.86
N GLU A 563 -47.87 -1.53 34.92
CA GLU A 563 -47.01 -1.22 36.07
C GLU A 563 -45.55 -1.70 35.84
N ASP A 564 -44.63 -0.72 35.84
CA ASP A 564 -43.29 -0.73 36.43
C ASP A 564 -42.26 -1.86 36.10
N ILE A 565 -41.34 -1.58 35.17
CA ILE A 565 -39.91 -1.15 35.38
C ILE A 565 -39.18 -1.15 34.03
#